data_AF-A0A7X6Y970-F1
#
_entry.id   AF-A0A7X6Y970-F1
#
_cell.length_a   1.000
_cell.length_b   1.000
_cell.length_c   1.000
_cell.angle_alpha   90.00
_cell.angle_beta   90.00
_cell.angle_gamma   90.00
#
_symmetry.space_group_name_H-M   'P 1'
#
loop_
_entity.id
_entity.type
_entity.pdbx_description
1 polymer ?
#
loop_
_entity_poly.entity_id
_entity_poly.type
_entity_poly.pdbx_seq_one_letter_code
_entity_poly.pdbx_strand_id
1 'polypeptide(L)' 'MKHKWTFRMTPTRGVLIGIVLIGLVSSYVRFFKGLGAATNLTDQSPWGLWIAFDVICGVALAAGAFTTA' A
#
# COMPACT_ATOMS: atom_id res chain seq x y z
N MET A 1 26.51 -13.33 25.60
CA MET A 1 25.91 -12.23 24.80
C MET A 1 24.42 -12.51 24.67
N LYS A 2 23.56 -11.88 25.50
CA LYS A 2 22.11 -12.15 25.52
C LYS A 2 21.41 -11.17 24.58
N HIS A 3 21.07 -11.62 23.38
CA HIS A 3 20.28 -10.86 22.42
C HIS A 3 18.81 -10.80 22.90
N LYS A 4 18.49 -9.90 23.84
CA LYS A 4 17.11 -9.69 24.29
C LYS A 4 16.40 -8.74 23.33
N TRP A 5 16.03 -9.25 22.16
CA TRP A 5 15.04 -8.58 21.31
C TRP A 5 13.68 -8.70 21.99
N THR A 6 13.26 -7.67 22.73
CA THR A 6 11.94 -7.63 23.35
C THR A 6 10.97 -6.90 22.42
N PHE A 7 10.26 -7.64 21.57
CA PHE A 7 9.12 -7.12 20.82
C PHE A 7 7.98 -6.85 21.81
N ARG A 8 7.96 -5.67 22.44
CA ARG A 8 6.76 -5.21 23.17
C ARG A 8 5.63 -5.05 22.16
N MET A 9 4.66 -5.96 22.17
CA MET A 9 3.48 -5.91 21.30
C MET A 9 2.56 -4.81 21.83
N THR A 10 2.69 -3.59 21.31
CA THR A 10 1.71 -2.53 21.57
C THR A 10 0.53 -2.71 20.61
N PRO A 11 -0.69 -2.28 20.97
CA PRO A 11 -1.86 -2.38 20.10
C PRO A 11 -1.60 -1.77 18.71
N THR A 12 -0.89 -0.64 18.68
CA THR A 12 -0.42 0.03 17.47
C THR A 12 0.50 -0.83 16.59
N ARG A 13 1.40 -1.61 17.19
CA ARG A 13 2.28 -2.51 16.42
C ARG A 13 1.50 -3.65 15.77
N GLY A 14 0.50 -4.20 16.46
CA GLY A 14 -0.39 -5.21 15.89
C GLY A 14 -1.16 -4.69 14.66
N VAL A 15 -1.69 -3.46 14.75
CA VAL A 15 -2.38 -2.82 13.62
C VAL A 15 -1.44 -2.59 12.43
N LEU A 16 -0.23 -2.07 12.68
CA LEU A 16 0.75 -1.83 11.61
C LEU A 16 1.17 -3.12 10.91
N ILE A 17 1.39 -4.20 11.67
CA ILE A 17 1.69 -5.52 11.10
C ILE A 17 0.52 -6.02 10.26
N GLY A 18 -0.72 -5.84 10.72
CA GLY A 18 -1.93 -6.18 9.97
C GLY A 18 -2.01 -5.44 8.63
N ILE A 19 -1.73 -4.13 8.61
CA ILE A 19 -1.72 -3.32 7.38
C ILE A 19 -0.66 -3.84 6.40
N VAL A 20 0.55 -4.13 6.87
CA VAL A 20 1.62 -4.69 6.04
C VAL A 20 1.21 -6.04 5.44
N LEU A 21 0.61 -6.93 6.23
CA LEU A 21 0.15 -8.23 5.75
C LEU A 21 -0.93 -8.10 4.66
N ILE A 22 -1.88 -7.18 4.82
CA ILE A 22 -2.90 -6.89 3.81
C ILE A 22 -2.26 -6.35 2.52
N GLY A 23 -1.29 -5.44 2.64
CA GLY A 23 -0.53 -4.91 1.50
C GLY A 23 0.25 -6.00 0.76
N LEU A 24 0.80 -6.97 1.50
CA LEU A 24 1.57 -8.07 0.97
C LEU A 24 0.68 -9.09 0.23
N VAL A 25 -0.50 -9.39 0.78
CA VAL A 25 -1.52 -10.21 0.10
C VAL A 25 -2.01 -9.51 -1.17
N SER A 26 -2.31 -8.22 -1.11
CA SER A 26 -2.73 -7.44 -2.28
C SER A 26 -1.67 -7.43 -3.38
N SER A 27 -0.40 -7.24 -3.01
CA SER A 27 0.74 -7.32 -3.94
C SER A 27 0.85 -8.72 -4.55
N TYR A 28 0.72 -9.77 -3.75
CA TYR A 28 0.75 -11.15 -4.23
C TYR A 28 -0.38 -11.43 -5.24
N VAL A 29 -1.62 -11.07 -4.91
CA VAL A 29 -2.76 -11.23 -5.83
C VAL A 29 -2.52 -10.47 -7.13
N ARG A 30 -1.91 -9.29 -7.07
CA ARG A 30 -1.60 -8.48 -8.23
C ARG A 30 -0.49 -9.07 -9.12
N PHE A 31 0.57 -9.61 -8.54
CA PHE A 31 1.66 -10.22 -9.32
C PHE A 31 1.30 -11.59 -9.88
N PHE A 32 0.48 -12.39 -9.18
CA PHE A 32 0.19 -13.77 -9.58
C PHE A 32 -1.16 -13.98 -10.27
N LYS A 33 -2.20 -13.20 -9.94
CA LYS A 33 -3.53 -13.32 -10.58
C LYS A 33 -3.80 -12.27 -11.67
N GLY A 34 -2.83 -11.41 -11.96
CA GLY A 34 -2.93 -10.41 -13.00
C GLY A 34 -3.82 -9.21 -12.64
N LEU A 35 -3.81 -8.22 -13.54
CA LEU A 35 -4.44 -6.91 -13.31
C LEU A 35 -5.96 -7.00 -13.17
N GLY A 36 -6.63 -7.91 -13.89
CA GLY A 36 -8.09 -8.07 -13.85
C GLY A 36 -8.65 -8.68 -12.55
N ALA A 37 -7.85 -9.45 -11.80
CA ALA A 37 -8.27 -10.03 -10.53
C ALA A 37 -7.99 -9.12 -9.32
N ALA A 38 -6.95 -8.27 -9.41
CA ALA A 38 -6.57 -7.35 -8.34
C ALA A 38 -7.34 -6.01 -8.40
N THR A 39 -7.78 -5.64 -9.59
CA THR A 39 -8.46 -4.37 -9.89
C THR A 39 -9.42 -4.70 -11.01
N ASN A 40 -10.73 -4.57 -10.80
CA ASN A 40 -11.76 -4.91 -11.77
C ASN A 40 -11.68 -4.01 -13.03
N LEU A 41 -10.61 -4.18 -13.81
CA LEU A 41 -10.23 -3.38 -14.95
C LEU A 41 -10.91 -3.96 -16.18
N THR A 42 -11.65 -3.10 -16.88
CA THR A 42 -12.25 -3.40 -18.17
C THR A 42 -11.45 -2.69 -19.26
N ASP A 43 -11.54 -3.13 -20.52
CA ASP A 43 -10.82 -2.51 -21.65
C ASP A 43 -11.17 -1.01 -21.85
N GLN A 44 -12.25 -0.51 -21.23
CA GLN A 44 -12.62 0.91 -21.22
C GLN A 44 -11.91 1.73 -20.15
N SER A 45 -11.44 1.11 -19.07
CA SER A 45 -10.75 1.78 -17.97
C SER A 45 -9.51 1.00 -17.56
N PRO A 46 -8.46 1.00 -18.40
CA PRO A 46 -7.26 0.18 -18.20
C PRO A 46 -6.41 0.59 -17.00
N TRP A 47 -6.68 1.77 -16.42
CA TRP A 47 -5.88 2.38 -15.33
C TRP A 47 -6.53 2.22 -13.95
N GLY A 48 -7.86 2.09 -13.89
CA GLY A 48 -8.62 1.75 -12.70
C GLY A 48 -8.43 2.69 -11.50
N LEU A 49 -8.81 2.21 -10.31
CA LEU A 49 -8.78 2.97 -9.05
C LEU A 49 -7.35 3.24 -8.55
N TRP A 50 -6.37 2.40 -8.92
CA TRP A 50 -5.01 2.52 -8.37
C TRP A 50 -4.30 3.78 -8.87
N ILE A 51 -4.41 4.12 -10.15
CA ILE A 51 -3.77 5.32 -10.70
C ILE A 51 -4.44 6.59 -10.15
N ALA A 52 -5.77 6.58 -10.02
CA ALA A 52 -6.47 7.71 -9.41
C ALA A 52 -6.01 7.94 -7.96
N PHE A 53 -5.84 6.87 -7.19
CA PHE A 53 -5.33 6.95 -5.82
C PHE A 53 -3.86 7.41 -5.77
N ASP A 54 -2.99 6.84 -6.60
CA ASP A 54 -1.56 7.21 -6.66
C ASP A 54 -1.36 8.69 -7.04
N VAL A 55 -2.13 9.19 -8.00
CA VAL A 55 -2.07 10.59 -8.42
C VAL A 55 -2.62 11.53 -7.35
N ILE A 56 -3.76 11.21 -6.74
CA ILE A 56 -4.37 12.11 -5.75
C ILE A 56 -3.61 12.10 -4.43
N CYS A 57 -3.18 10.93 -3.95
CA CYS A 57 -2.51 10.82 -2.66
C CYS A 57 -0.99 10.98 -2.75
N GLY A 58 -0.36 10.43 -3.78
CA GLY A 58 1.09 10.48 -3.97
C GLY A 58 1.56 11.80 -4.56
N VAL A 59 1.01 12.19 -5.72
CA VAL A 59 1.45 13.42 -6.42
C VAL A 59 1.04 14.67 -5.66
N ALA A 60 -0.17 14.74 -5.10
CA ALA A 60 -0.57 15.93 -4.33
C ALA A 60 0.25 16.10 -3.03
N LEU A 61 0.57 15.01 -2.33
CA LEU A 61 1.40 15.05 -1.12
C LEU A 61 2.85 15.44 -1.46
N ALA A 62 3.41 14.91 -2.56
CA ALA A 62 4.74 15.27 -3.02
C ALA A 62 4.81 16.72 -3.53
N ALA A 63 3.79 17.18 -4.27
CA ALA A 63 3.68 18.55 -4.75
C ALA A 63 3.54 19.56 -3.60
N GLY A 64 2.81 19.22 -2.53
CA GLY A 64 2.65 20.06 -1.36
C GLY A 64 3.99 20.45 -0.70
N ALA A 65 4.98 19.54 -0.71
CA ALA A 65 6.31 19.82 -0.16
C ALA A 65 7.05 20.94 -0.94
N PHE A 66 6.81 21.07 -2.25
CA PHE A 66 7.40 22.14 -3.07
C PHE A 66 6.72 23.50 -2.88
N THR A 67 5.43 23.52 -2.53
CA THR A 67 4.70 24.77 -2.25
C THR A 67 5.01 25.33 -0.86
N THR A 68 5.42 24.47 0.08
CA THR A 68 5.83 24.88 1.43
C THR A 68 7.31 25.25 1.56
N ALA A 69 8.12 24.98 0.54
CA ALA A 69 9.52 25.37 0.45
C ALA A 69 9.66 26.81 -0.05
#